data_AF-A0A531L5A2-F1
#
_entry.id   AF-A0A531L5A2-F1
#
_cell.length_a   1.000
_cell.length_b   1.000
_cell.length_c   1.000
_cell.angle_alpha   90.00
_cell.angle_beta   90.00
_cell.angle_gamma   90.00
#
_symmetry.space_group_name_H-M   'P 1'
#
loop_
_entity.id
_entity.type
_entity.pdbx_description
1 polymer ?
#
loop_
_entity_poly.entity_id
_entity_poly.type
_entity_poly.pdbx_seq_one_letter_code
_entity_poly.pdbx_strand_id
1 'polypeptide(L)'
;MFLSVFDLFKIGIGPSSSHTMGPMTAARRFLDEVAGDDWPRPAGAKVDRIAASLHGSLAYTGIGHGSDRAVVLGLAGQTPQTVDPDQADSIVDRIAAEKRISPPGHPSYRFDPATDLV
;
A
#
# COMPACT_ATOMS: atom_id res chain seq x y z
N MET A 1 17.33 -15.62 17.23
CA MET A 1 16.04 -15.36 16.53
C MET A 1 14.99 -16.23 17.19
N PHE A 2 13.89 -15.66 17.70
CA PHE A 2 12.78 -16.40 18.29
C PHE A 2 11.64 -16.45 17.26
N LEU A 3 10.99 -17.60 17.11
CA LEU A 3 9.84 -17.81 16.22
C LEU A 3 8.61 -18.07 17.08
N SER A 4 7.57 -17.25 16.94
CA SER A 4 6.31 -17.37 17.64
C SER A 4 5.26 -18.11 16.80
N VAL A 5 4.27 -18.73 17.45
CA VAL A 5 3.08 -19.27 16.76
C VAL A 5 2.33 -18.17 15.98
N PHE A 6 2.38 -16.93 16.47
CA PHE A 6 1.80 -15.77 15.79
C PHE A 6 2.58 -15.33 14.54
N ASP A 7 3.83 -15.80 14.39
CA ASP A 7 4.59 -15.58 13.15
C ASP A 7 4.16 -16.55 12.04
N LEU A 8 3.65 -17.72 12.42
CA LEU A 8 3.18 -18.77 11.52
C LEU A 8 1.71 -18.56 11.11
N PHE A 9 0.85 -18.19 12.06
CA PHE A 9 -0.58 -18.01 11.83
C PHE A 9 -0.97 -16.54 11.96
N LYS A 10 -1.16 -15.88 10.82
CA LYS A 10 -1.52 -14.45 10.73
C LYS A 10 -2.89 -14.29 10.09
N ILE A 11 -3.73 -13.47 10.71
CA ILE A 11 -4.98 -13.00 10.09
C ILE A 11 -4.61 -12.05 8.95
N GLY A 12 -5.33 -12.17 7.83
CA GLY A 12 -5.00 -11.47 6.62
C GLY A 12 -6.04 -11.57 5.51
N ILE A 13 -5.75 -10.91 4.40
CA ILE A 13 -6.51 -10.98 3.14
C ILE A 13 -5.73 -11.81 2.10
N GLY A 14 -6.46 -12.68 1.40
CA GLY A 14 -5.92 -13.49 0.30
C GLY A 14 -5.74 -12.69 -1.00
N PRO A 15 -5.22 -13.32 -2.06
CA PRO A 15 -4.93 -14.76 -2.18
C PRO A 15 -3.52 -15.17 -1.71
N SER A 16 -2.60 -14.22 -1.45
CA SER A 16 -1.19 -14.54 -1.23
C SER A 16 -0.55 -13.72 -0.11
N SER A 17 0.17 -14.38 0.80
CA SER A 17 0.93 -13.66 1.83
C SER A 17 2.08 -12.82 1.25
N SER A 18 2.79 -13.34 0.23
CA SER A 18 3.95 -12.65 -0.34
C SER A 18 3.58 -11.56 -1.35
N HIS A 19 2.45 -11.72 -2.04
CA HIS A 19 2.02 -10.82 -3.11
C HIS A 19 0.83 -9.94 -2.72
N THR A 20 0.18 -10.19 -1.58
CA THR A 20 -0.94 -9.35 -1.10
C THR A 20 -0.60 -8.74 0.27
N MET A 21 -0.39 -9.56 1.29
CA MET A 21 -0.14 -9.08 2.65
C MET A 21 1.14 -8.23 2.75
N GLY A 22 2.22 -8.72 2.14
CA GLY A 22 3.53 -8.06 2.12
C GLY A 22 3.48 -6.67 1.48
N PRO A 23 3.07 -6.55 0.20
CA PRO A 23 3.01 -5.27 -0.50
C PRO A 23 2.09 -4.25 0.18
N MET A 24 0.92 -4.68 0.68
CA MET A 24 0.00 -3.81 1.40
C MET A 24 0.59 -3.29 2.72
N THR A 25 1.28 -4.16 3.47
CA THR A 25 1.98 -3.76 4.69
C THR A 25 3.12 -2.78 4.39
N ALA A 26 3.88 -3.02 3.32
CA ALA A 26 4.98 -2.15 2.91
C ALA A 26 4.47 -0.76 2.51
N ALA A 27 3.39 -0.69 1.74
CA ALA A 27 2.74 0.57 1.36
C ALA A 27 2.24 1.36 2.58
N ARG A 28 1.61 0.68 3.56
CA ARG A 28 1.20 1.34 4.81
C ARG A 28 2.40 1.87 5.58
N ARG A 29 3.49 1.09 5.73
CA ARG A 29 4.70 1.55 6.43
C ARG A 29 5.35 2.76 5.75
N PHE A 30 5.41 2.75 4.42
CA PHE A 30 5.92 3.89 3.66
C PHE A 30 5.13 5.17 3.97
N LEU A 31 3.80 5.09 4.03
CA LEU A 31 3.01 6.23 4.48
C LEU A 31 3.38 6.66 5.90
N ASP A 32 3.51 5.75 6.86
CA ASP A 32 3.91 6.10 8.23
C ASP A 32 5.25 6.87 8.25
N GLU A 33 6.23 6.45 7.43
CA GLU A 33 7.50 7.16 7.24
C GLU A 33 7.28 8.55 6.64
N VAL A 34 6.44 8.68 5.60
CA VAL A 34 6.10 9.98 4.98
C VAL A 34 5.49 10.96 5.99
N ALA A 35 4.60 10.50 6.88
CA ALA A 35 4.02 11.33 7.94
C ALA A 35 5.02 11.69 9.05
N GLY A 36 6.02 10.84 9.27
CA GLY A 36 7.08 11.09 10.23
C GLY A 36 8.04 12.21 9.81
N ASP A 37 8.94 12.54 10.73
CA ASP A 37 10.07 13.46 10.53
C ASP A 37 11.41 12.72 10.33
N ASP A 38 11.42 11.40 10.45
CA ASP A 38 12.62 10.55 10.45
C ASP A 38 13.00 10.07 9.03
N TRP A 39 13.01 11.00 8.07
CA TRP A 39 13.57 10.73 6.75
C TRP A 39 14.22 11.97 6.13
N PRO A 40 15.23 11.80 5.26
CA PRO A 40 15.98 12.93 4.71
C PRO A 40 15.12 13.79 3.78
N ARG A 41 14.74 14.99 4.23
CA ARG A 41 14.02 15.99 3.41
C ARG A 41 14.48 17.41 3.70
N PRO A 42 14.42 18.33 2.71
CA PRO A 42 14.59 19.75 2.96
C PRO A 42 13.59 20.26 4.01
N ALA A 43 14.01 21.23 4.83
CA ALA A 43 13.14 21.84 5.82
C ALA A 43 11.89 22.45 5.14
N GLY A 44 10.70 22.08 5.64
CA GLY A 44 9.42 22.55 5.11
C GLY A 44 8.96 21.87 3.80
N ALA A 45 9.69 20.86 3.30
CA ALA A 45 9.25 20.08 2.14
C ALA A 45 7.95 19.34 2.44
N LYS A 46 7.00 19.39 1.50
CA LYS A 46 5.72 18.67 1.56
C LYS A 46 5.65 17.69 0.40
N VAL A 47 5.23 16.45 0.68
CA VAL A 47 5.01 15.43 -0.34
C VAL A 47 3.72 15.75 -1.10
N ASP A 48 3.81 15.91 -2.43
CA ASP A 48 2.66 16.16 -3.32
C ASP A 48 2.19 14.90 -4.07
N ARG A 49 3.13 14.02 -4.44
CA ARG A 49 2.87 12.80 -5.21
C ARG A 49 3.58 11.61 -4.57
N ILE A 50 2.90 10.47 -4.58
CA ILE A 50 3.48 9.17 -4.22
C ILE A 50 3.55 8.32 -5.49
N ALA A 51 4.56 7.47 -5.58
CA ALA A 51 4.66 6.45 -6.62
C ALA A 51 5.27 5.19 -6.02
N ALA A 52 4.99 4.05 -6.64
CA ALA A 52 5.52 2.76 -6.29
C ALA A 52 5.96 2.03 -7.56
N SER A 53 6.99 1.20 -7.43
CA SER A 53 7.49 0.36 -8.51
C SER A 53 7.65 -1.06 -7.96
N LEU A 54 7.01 -2.02 -8.61
CA LEU A 54 7.18 -3.42 -8.34
C LEU A 54 8.40 -3.93 -9.12
N HIS A 55 9.18 -4.84 -8.51
CA HIS A 55 10.41 -5.37 -9.12
C HIS A 55 10.42 -6.90 -9.06
N GLY A 56 11.15 -7.52 -9.98
CA GLY A 56 11.37 -8.97 -10.00
C GLY A 56 10.07 -9.79 -10.06
N SER A 57 9.94 -10.77 -9.15
CA SER A 57 8.76 -11.66 -9.09
C SER A 57 7.46 -10.94 -8.75
N LEU A 58 7.51 -9.84 -7.98
CA LEU A 58 6.35 -9.00 -7.69
C LEU A 58 5.83 -8.30 -8.94
N ALA A 59 6.72 -7.79 -9.79
CA ALA A 59 6.36 -7.13 -11.04
C ALA A 59 5.77 -8.13 -12.04
N TYR A 60 6.42 -9.29 -12.17
CA TYR A 60 6.04 -10.33 -13.13
C TYR A 60 4.63 -10.88 -12.91
N THR A 61 4.13 -10.84 -11.68
CA THR A 61 2.81 -11.36 -11.31
C THR A 61 1.82 -10.25 -10.90
N GLY A 62 2.25 -8.98 -10.90
CA GLY A 62 1.59 -7.87 -10.21
C GLY A 62 0.16 -7.58 -10.66
N ILE A 63 -0.05 -7.41 -11.97
CA ILE A 63 -1.36 -7.04 -12.58
C ILE A 63 -2.38 -8.20 -12.50
N GLY A 64 -1.95 -9.42 -12.19
CA GLY A 64 -2.82 -10.62 -12.14
C GLY A 64 -2.96 -11.30 -10.77
N HIS A 65 -2.08 -11.02 -9.80
CA HIS A 65 -2.11 -11.61 -8.44
C HIS A 65 -2.52 -10.61 -7.35
N GLY A 66 -2.90 -9.39 -7.72
CA GLY A 66 -3.43 -8.38 -6.81
C GLY A 66 -2.36 -7.65 -5.98
N SER A 67 -1.09 -7.71 -6.39
CA SER A 67 -0.01 -6.93 -5.75
C SER A 67 -0.21 -5.43 -5.94
N ASP A 68 -0.69 -5.05 -7.11
CA ASP A 68 -1.07 -3.69 -7.44
C ASP A 68 -2.18 -3.18 -6.51
N ARG A 69 -3.28 -3.92 -6.44
CA ARG A 69 -4.42 -3.69 -5.54
C ARG A 69 -3.96 -3.62 -4.09
N ALA A 70 -3.09 -4.53 -3.66
CA ALA A 70 -2.52 -4.53 -2.33
C ALA A 70 -1.74 -3.25 -2.01
N VAL A 71 -0.91 -2.77 -2.93
CA VAL A 71 -0.21 -1.48 -2.76
C VAL A 71 -1.21 -0.34 -2.66
N VAL A 72 -2.20 -0.27 -3.55
CA VAL A 72 -3.23 0.78 -3.54
C VAL A 72 -3.99 0.80 -2.21
N LEU A 73 -4.42 -0.36 -1.72
CA LEU A 73 -5.12 -0.46 -0.43
C LEU A 73 -4.23 -0.05 0.74
N GLY A 74 -2.96 -0.46 0.74
CA GLY A 74 -1.99 -0.06 1.76
C GLY A 74 -1.75 1.45 1.77
N LEU A 75 -1.63 2.07 0.59
CA LEU A 75 -1.56 3.51 0.45
C LEU A 75 -2.91 4.20 0.77
N ALA A 76 -4.05 3.51 0.69
CA ALA A 76 -5.32 4.02 1.20
C ALA A 76 -5.41 3.99 2.74
N GLY A 77 -4.36 3.54 3.42
CA GLY A 77 -4.29 3.42 4.88
C GLY A 77 -4.86 2.12 5.43
N GLN A 78 -5.25 1.19 4.56
CA GLN A 78 -5.77 -0.11 4.97
C GLN A 78 -4.63 -1.03 5.43
N THR A 79 -4.94 -1.97 6.33
CA THR A 79 -4.01 -3.04 6.71
C THR A 79 -4.58 -4.39 6.31
N PRO A 80 -3.74 -5.40 6.02
CA PRO A 80 -4.26 -6.70 5.61
C PRO A 80 -5.09 -7.40 6.70
N GLN A 81 -4.89 -7.02 7.97
CA GLN A 81 -5.60 -7.58 9.12
C GLN A 81 -6.99 -6.99 9.31
N THR A 82 -7.21 -5.75 8.85
CA THR A 82 -8.40 -4.95 9.18
C THR A 82 -9.18 -4.48 7.96
N VAL A 83 -8.64 -4.67 6.75
CA VAL A 83 -9.35 -4.31 5.52
C VAL A 83 -10.64 -5.13 5.41
N ASP A 84 -11.73 -4.44 5.11
CA ASP A 84 -12.99 -5.08 4.75
C ASP A 84 -12.87 -5.60 3.29
N PRO A 85 -12.89 -6.93 3.06
CA PRO A 85 -12.76 -7.49 1.71
C PRO A 85 -13.85 -7.01 0.76
N ASP A 86 -15.05 -6.71 1.27
CA ASP A 86 -16.19 -6.29 0.46
C ASP A 86 -16.05 -4.83 0.00
N GLN A 87 -15.19 -4.04 0.65
CA GLN A 87 -14.91 -2.64 0.30
C GLN A 87 -13.61 -2.46 -0.48
N ALA A 88 -12.79 -3.51 -0.59
CA ALA A 88 -11.46 -3.37 -1.16
C ALA A 88 -11.50 -2.95 -2.65
N ASP A 89 -12.46 -3.45 -3.44
CA ASP A 89 -12.60 -3.04 -4.85
C ASP A 89 -13.10 -1.60 -4.97
N SER A 90 -14.08 -1.20 -4.16
CA SER A 90 -14.63 0.16 -4.20
C SER A 90 -13.58 1.22 -3.84
N ILE A 91 -12.67 0.92 -2.91
CA ILE A 91 -11.54 1.80 -2.57
C ILE A 91 -10.60 1.97 -3.76
N VAL A 92 -10.25 0.88 -4.44
CA VAL A 92 -9.31 0.87 -5.56
C VAL A 92 -9.89 1.61 -6.75
N ASP A 93 -11.15 1.34 -7.09
CA ASP A 93 -11.88 2.00 -8.19
C ASP A 93 -11.99 3.50 -7.96
N ARG A 94 -12.29 3.91 -6.71
CA ARG A 94 -12.33 5.33 -6.34
C ARG A 94 -10.97 6.00 -6.55
N ILE A 95 -9.87 5.38 -6.12
CA ILE A 95 -8.52 5.94 -6.28
C ILE A 95 -8.14 6.02 -7.77
N ALA A 96 -8.49 5.01 -8.56
CA ALA A 96 -8.27 5.03 -10.00
C ALA A 96 -9.03 6.17 -10.70
N ALA A 97 -10.27 6.44 -10.26
CA ALA A 97 -11.08 7.53 -10.81
C ALA A 97 -10.61 8.93 -10.35
N GLU A 98 -10.29 9.08 -9.06
CA GLU A 98 -9.91 10.37 -8.46
C GLU A 98 -8.44 10.75 -8.70
N LYS A 99 -7.60 9.75 -9.02
CA LYS A 99 -6.14 9.88 -9.16
C LYS A 99 -5.47 10.50 -7.94
N ARG A 100 -6.02 10.18 -6.76
CA ARG A 100 -5.62 10.72 -5.47
C ARG A 100 -5.77 9.68 -4.38
N ILE A 101 -4.91 9.78 -3.39
CA ILE A 101 -4.97 9.00 -2.17
C ILE A 101 -5.07 9.96 -0.98
N SER A 102 -6.04 9.70 -0.10
CA SER A 102 -6.31 10.53 1.08
C SER A 102 -6.47 9.64 2.32
N PRO A 103 -5.38 9.00 2.80
CA PRO A 103 -5.45 8.10 3.94
C PRO A 103 -5.66 8.88 5.25
N PRO A 104 -6.30 8.30 6.28
CA PRO A 104 -6.47 8.96 7.58
C PRO A 104 -5.14 9.44 8.17
N GLY A 105 -5.10 10.67 8.67
CA GLY A 105 -3.88 11.26 9.25
C GLY A 105 -2.89 11.84 8.23
N HIS A 106 -3.20 11.79 6.94
CA HIS A 106 -2.36 12.33 5.87
C HIS A 106 -3.06 13.45 5.08
N PRO A 107 -2.30 14.36 4.45
CA PRO A 107 -2.83 15.17 3.35
C PRO A 107 -3.19 14.28 2.15
N SER A 108 -3.94 14.83 1.20
CA SER A 108 -4.20 14.17 -0.08
C SER A 108 -2.97 14.20 -0.98
N TYR A 109 -2.56 13.04 -1.48
CA TYR A 109 -1.46 12.88 -2.43
C TYR A 109 -1.99 12.62 -3.84
N ARG A 110 -1.30 13.14 -4.85
CA ARG A 110 -1.50 12.72 -6.24
C ARG A 110 -0.99 11.28 -6.40
N PHE A 111 -1.80 10.47 -7.05
CA PHE A 111 -1.46 9.09 -7.37
C PHE A 111 -2.39 8.59 -8.48
N ASP A 112 -1.87 8.46 -9.69
CA ASP A 112 -2.55 7.79 -10.80
C ASP A 112 -2.04 6.34 -10.88
N PRO A 113 -2.83 5.32 -10.50
CA PRO A 113 -2.36 3.93 -10.50
C PRO A 113 -1.80 3.48 -11.85
N ALA A 114 -2.25 4.06 -12.97
CA ALA A 114 -1.78 3.67 -14.30
C ALA A 114 -0.35 4.14 -14.61
N THR A 115 0.14 5.18 -13.95
CA THR A 115 1.48 5.76 -14.20
C THR A 115 2.38 5.78 -12.98
N ASP A 116 1.79 5.71 -11.79
CA ASP A 116 2.46 5.86 -10.51
C ASP A 116 2.66 4.51 -9.82
N LEU A 117 2.16 3.43 -10.42
CA LEU A 117 2.39 2.05 -9.98
C LEU A 117 2.83 1.20 -11.19
N VAL A 118 4.15 0.99 -11.30
CA VAL A 118 4.80 0.33 -12.45
C VAL A 118 5.50 -0.97 -12.08
#